data_AF-A0A4P7DAM4-F1
#
_entry.id   AF-A0A4P7DAM4-F1
#
_cell.length_a   1.000
_cell.length_b   1.000
_cell.length_c   1.000
_cell.angle_alpha   90.00
_cell.angle_beta   90.00
_cell.angle_gamma   90.00
#
_symmetry.space_group_name_H-M   'P 1'
#
loop_
_entity.id
_entity.type
_entity.pdbx_description
1 polymer ?
#
loop_
_entity_poly.entity_id
_entity_poly.type
_entity_poly.pdbx_seq_one_letter_code
_entity_poly.pdbx_strand_id
1 'polypeptide(L)'
;MKNLLFERHIGASAEQVGVRLYRVATGFIAERFVVQGNQMVAVQVLPMFALADFEGFALSDPHYLLMRAIYGEVRQLVWGSQG
;
A
#
# COMPACT_ATOMS: atom_id res chain seq x y z
N MET A 1 -2.03 16.20 9.96
CA MET A 1 -2.61 14.98 10.58
C MET A 1 -2.87 13.96 9.47
N LYS A 2 -2.57 12.67 9.70
CA LYS A 2 -2.86 11.59 8.75
C LYS A 2 -4.11 10.83 9.20
N ASN A 3 -5.06 10.59 8.31
CA ASN A 3 -6.28 9.83 8.57
C ASN A 3 -6.22 8.50 7.82
N LEU A 4 -6.32 7.37 8.54
CA LEU A 4 -6.28 6.04 7.94
C LEU A 4 -7.59 5.76 7.21
N LEU A 5 -7.52 5.51 5.91
CA LEU A 5 -8.68 5.20 5.08
C LEU A 5 -8.82 3.71 4.76
N PHE A 6 -7.70 3.01 4.68
CA PHE A 6 -7.67 1.61 4.30
C PHE A 6 -6.46 0.92 4.91
N GLU A 7 -6.67 -0.30 5.38
CA GLU A 7 -5.62 -1.21 5.81
C GLU A 7 -6.00 -2.63 5.42
N ARG A 8 -5.13 -3.30 4.66
CA ARG A 8 -5.22 -4.74 4.42
C ARG A 8 -3.84 -5.35 4.38
N HIS A 9 -3.79 -6.63 4.73
CA HIS A 9 -2.58 -7.44 4.71
C HIS A 9 -2.91 -8.86 4.28
N ILE A 10 -1.88 -9.58 3.85
CA ILE A 10 -1.94 -10.98 3.44
C ILE A 10 -0.69 -11.71 3.96
N GLY A 11 -0.85 -13.00 4.27
CA GLY A 11 0.28 -13.85 4.62
C GLY A 11 1.16 -14.13 3.40
N ALA A 12 2.47 -14.05 3.59
CA ALA A 12 3.50 -14.36 2.61
C ALA A 12 4.56 -15.27 3.25
N SER A 13 4.32 -16.59 3.23
CA SER A 13 5.17 -17.59 3.88
C SER A 13 5.30 -17.32 5.40
N ALA A 14 6.50 -16.98 5.89
CA ALA A 14 6.76 -16.62 7.29
C ALA A 14 6.51 -15.13 7.60
N GLU A 15 6.09 -14.35 6.61
CA GLU A 15 5.82 -12.92 6.72
C GLU A 15 4.33 -12.62 6.60
N GLN A 16 3.96 -11.41 7.01
CA GLN A 16 2.72 -10.76 6.67
C GLN A 16 3.05 -9.43 6.00
N VAL A 17 2.45 -9.20 4.83
CA VAL A 17 2.70 -8.00 4.03
C VAL A 17 1.41 -7.26 3.81
N GLY A 18 1.45 -5.94 3.80
CA GLY A 18 0.23 -5.16 3.71
C GLY A 18 0.46 -3.72 3.31
N VAL A 19 -0.64 -3.01 3.11
CA VAL A 19 -0.65 -1.58 2.82
C VAL A 19 -1.60 -0.88 3.75
N ARG A 20 -1.17 0.27 4.27
CA ARG A 20 -2.03 1.29 4.87
C ARG A 20 -2.12 2.48 3.94
N LEU A 21 -3.32 2.95 3.66
CA LEU A 21 -3.55 4.17 2.90
C LEU A 21 -4.05 5.26 3.84
N TYR A 22 -3.39 6.40 3.81
CA TYR A 22 -3.74 7.55 4.60
C TYR A 22 -4.18 8.72 3.71
N ARG A 23 -5.23 9.43 4.12
CA ARG A 23 -5.52 10.79 3.66
C ARG A 23 -4.67 11.78 4.46
N VAL A 24 -4.02 12.68 3.75
CA VAL A 24 -3.29 13.83 4.31
C VAL A 24 -3.78 15.12 3.67
N ALA A 25 -3.35 16.27 4.20
CA ALA A 25 -3.78 17.57 3.71
C ALA A 25 -3.51 17.77 2.21
N THR A 26 -2.41 17.21 1.71
CA THR A 26 -1.92 17.38 0.33
C THR A 26 -2.26 16.20 -0.60
N GLY A 27 -3.09 15.24 -0.17
CA GLY A 27 -3.45 14.08 -0.98
C GLY A 27 -3.41 12.78 -0.17
N PHE A 28 -2.69 11.78 -0.66
CA PHE A 28 -2.63 10.46 -0.05
C PHE A 28 -1.19 9.99 0.15
N ILE A 29 -1.00 9.14 1.17
CA ILE A 29 0.25 8.42 1.43
C ILE A 29 -0.10 6.94 1.59
N ALA A 30 0.63 6.07 0.90
CA ALA A 30 0.59 4.63 1.13
C ALA A 30 1.82 4.21 1.96
N GLU A 31 1.61 3.39 2.98
CA GLU A 31 2.67 2.70 3.71
C GLU A 31 2.58 1.21 3.39
N ARG A 32 3.58 0.65 2.71
CA ARG A 32 3.74 -0.79 2.53
C ARG A 32 4.55 -1.33 3.69
N PHE A 33 4.01 -2.30 4.41
CA PHE A 33 4.66 -2.86 5.59
C PHE A 33 4.89 -4.36 5.46
N VAL A 34 5.93 -4.83 6.16
CA VAL A 34 6.23 -6.25 6.35
C VAL A 34 6.36 -6.53 7.83
N VAL A 35 5.70 -7.59 8.27
CA VAL A 35 5.74 -8.12 9.64
C VAL A 35 6.29 -9.54 9.56
N GLN A 36 7.27 -9.84 10.41
CA GLN A 36 7.79 -11.19 10.61
C GLN A 36 7.55 -11.58 12.07
N GLY A 37 6.82 -12.67 12.31
CA GLY A 37 6.31 -12.99 13.64
C GLY A 37 5.43 -11.86 14.19
N ASN A 38 5.85 -11.25 15.30
CA ASN A 38 5.14 -10.13 15.95
C ASN A 38 5.85 -8.77 15.73
N GLN A 39 6.87 -8.71 14.88
CA GLN A 39 7.67 -7.51 14.68
C GLN A 39 7.47 -6.94 13.28
N MET A 40 7.21 -5.63 13.21
CA MET A 40 7.28 -4.89 11.96
C MET A 40 8.75 -4.73 11.57
N VAL A 41 9.15 -5.32 10.44
CA VAL A 41 10.54 -5.37 10.00
C VAL A 41 10.84 -4.37 8.88
N ALA A 42 9.83 -3.93 8.15
CA ALA A 42 9.98 -2.92 7.10
C ALA A 42 8.72 -2.07 6.94
N VAL A 43 8.93 -0.78 6.66
CA VAL A 43 7.90 0.14 6.18
C VAL A 43 8.47 0.98 5.06
N GLN A 44 7.81 0.98 3.91
CA GLN A 44 8.10 1.85 2.78
C GLN A 44 6.95 2.83 2.61
N VAL A 45 7.27 4.12 2.60
CA VAL A 45 6.28 5.20 2.51
C VAL A 45 6.30 5.78 1.12
N LEU A 46 5.14 5.83 0.47
CA LEU A 46 4.96 6.38 -0.87
C LEU A 46 3.95 7.53 -0.84
N PRO A 47 4.37 8.77 -1.12
CA PRO A 47 3.47 9.85 -1.50
C PRO A 47 2.76 9.52 -2.83
N MET A 48 1.43 9.54 -2.83
CA MET A 48 0.62 9.05 -3.95
C MET A 48 0.27 10.19 -4.93
N PHE A 49 1.29 10.83 -5.51
CA PHE A 49 1.09 11.99 -6.39
C PHE A 49 0.70 11.60 -7.82
N ALA A 50 1.36 10.58 -8.38
CA ALA A 50 1.11 10.11 -9.73
C ALA A 50 0.79 8.61 -9.73
N LEU A 51 -0.17 8.21 -10.58
CA LEU A 51 -0.55 6.82 -10.74
C LEU A 51 0.64 5.95 -11.22
N ALA A 52 1.45 6.47 -12.14
CA ALA A 52 2.61 5.76 -12.68
C ALA A 52 3.65 5.41 -11.60
N ASP A 53 3.89 6.32 -10.64
CA ASP A 53 4.83 6.08 -9.54
C ASP A 53 4.33 4.97 -8.62
N PHE A 54 3.01 4.94 -8.35
CA PHE A 54 2.39 3.87 -7.59
C PHE A 54 2.41 2.53 -8.33
N GLU A 55 2.14 2.51 -9.63
CA GLU A 55 2.21 1.30 -10.44
C GLU A 55 3.64 0.75 -10.48
N GLY A 56 4.64 1.62 -10.66
CA GLY A 56 6.07 1.25 -10.57
C GLY A 56 6.47 0.72 -9.21
N PHE A 57 6.00 1.35 -8.13
CA PHE A 57 6.20 0.89 -6.75
C PHE A 57 5.60 -0.52 -6.53
N ALA A 58 4.33 -0.71 -6.92
CA ALA A 58 3.64 -1.98 -6.76
C ALA A 58 4.31 -3.11 -7.54
N LEU A 59 4.72 -2.85 -8.80
CA LEU A 59 5.42 -3.82 -9.65
C LEU A 59 6.83 -4.17 -9.14
N SER A 60 7.45 -3.27 -8.37
CA SER A 60 8.76 -3.50 -7.75
C SER A 60 8.66 -4.26 -6.42
N ASP A 61 7.46 -4.52 -5.89
CA ASP A 61 7.28 -5.29 -4.66
C ASP A 61 7.60 -6.78 -4.93
N PRO A 62 8.54 -7.40 -4.18
CA PRO A 62 8.80 -8.83 -4.26
C PRO A 62 7.55 -9.70 -4.02
N HIS A 63 6.57 -9.18 -3.29
CA HIS A 63 5.30 -9.83 -2.97
C HIS A 63 4.15 -9.41 -3.90
N TYR A 64 4.43 -8.75 -5.04
CA TYR A 64 3.42 -8.20 -5.94
C TYR A 64 2.32 -9.19 -6.29
N LEU A 65 2.65 -10.45 -6.61
CA LEU A 65 1.65 -11.46 -7.00
C LEU A 65 0.59 -11.71 -5.91
N LEU A 66 0.99 -11.70 -4.65
CA LEU A 66 0.08 -11.84 -3.50
C LEU A 66 -0.65 -10.53 -3.20
N MET A 67 0.06 -9.41 -3.34
CA MET A 67 -0.44 -8.07 -3.01
C MET A 67 -1.28 -7.43 -4.12
N ARG A 68 -1.35 -8.01 -5.32
CA ARG A 68 -1.98 -7.42 -6.51
C ARG A 68 -3.41 -6.96 -6.27
N ALA A 69 -4.21 -7.75 -5.55
CA ALA A 69 -5.59 -7.38 -5.22
C ALA A 69 -5.65 -6.15 -4.30
N ILE A 70 -4.81 -6.14 -3.25
CA ILE A 70 -4.68 -5.02 -2.31
C ILE A 70 -4.22 -3.74 -3.04
N TYR A 71 -3.22 -3.85 -3.93
CA TYR A 71 -2.80 -2.72 -4.75
C TYR A 71 -3.90 -2.23 -5.69
N GLY A 72 -4.71 -3.13 -6.25
CA GLY A 72 -5.88 -2.78 -7.04
C GLY A 72 -6.92 -1.97 -6.26
N GLU A 73 -7.22 -2.38 -5.02
CA GLU A 73 -8.14 -1.65 -4.14
C GLU A 73 -7.59 -0.26 -3.80
N VAL A 74 -6.31 -0.15 -3.42
CA VAL A 74 -5.66 1.14 -3.15
C VAL A 74 -5.72 2.05 -4.37
N ARG A 75 -5.46 1.50 -5.58
CA ARG A 75 -5.58 2.25 -6.83
C ARG A 75 -6.99 2.80 -7.04
N GLN A 76 -8.01 1.99 -6.81
CA GLN A 76 -9.40 2.39 -6.96
C GLN A 76 -9.82 3.45 -5.93
N LEU A 77 -9.33 3.36 -4.68
CA LEU A 77 -9.61 4.35 -3.65
C LEU A 77 -9.01 5.73 -3.94
N VAL A 78 -7.85 5.78 -4.60
CA VAL A 78 -7.16 7.05 -4.89
C VAL A 78 -7.57 7.64 -6.25
N TRP A 79 -7.72 6.79 -7.29
CA TRP A 79 -7.95 7.24 -8.67
C TRP A 79 -9.22 6.66 -9.33
N GLY A 80 -9.97 5.78 -8.67
CA GLY A 80 -11.16 5.14 -9.24
C GLY A 80 -12.39 6.05 -9.34
N SER A 81 -12.35 7.25 -8.75
CA SER A 81 -13.46 8.22 -8.79
C SER A 81 -13.45 9.14 -10.02
N GLN A 82 -12.60 8.88 -11.02
CA GLN A 82 -12.51 9.68 -12.26
C GLN A 82 -13.09 8.94 -13.47
N GLY A 83 -14.34 8.49 -13.36
CA GLY A 83 -15.12 7.90 -14.45
C GLY A 83 -16.51 8.52 -14.53
#